data_AF-A0A843T1Q3-F1
#
_entry.id   AF-A0A843T1Q3-F1
#
_cell.length_a   1.000
_cell.length_b   1.000
_cell.length_c   1.000
_cell.angle_alpha   90.00
_cell.angle_beta   90.00
_cell.angle_gamma   90.00
#
_symmetry.space_group_name_H-M   'P 1'
#
loop_
_entity.id
_entity.type
_entity.pdbx_description
1 polymer ?
#
loop_
_entity_poly.entity_id
_entity_poly.type
_entity_poly.pdbx_seq_one_letter_code
_entity_poly.pdbx_strand_id
1 'polypeptide(L)'
;MGKSLVPDPERAPLVRRAFDEYATGRFTKQEILEQATTWGLRNRRGRSLSSQAIGMLLRNQLYAGIVDVPEYGVRGRRGDFGPLIPEDLFYRVQAVLSGHAPSIAPRLRSHPDFPLRNFVRCESLRAWTHRQLVQGPQRVLRVLSLPPWLPSGQRDEGKARGAVHRRTRTTPANARLHAVTQGIRAGDLEGTESSCAR
;
A
#
# COMPACT_ATOMS: atom_id res chain seq x y z
N MET A 1 21.39 4.33 -33.11
CA MET A 1 19.97 4.00 -32.86
C MET A 1 19.35 5.14 -32.07
N GLY A 2 18.30 5.79 -32.60
CA GLY A 2 17.62 6.91 -31.95
C GLY A 2 16.62 6.40 -30.91
N LYS A 3 16.33 7.24 -29.90
CA LYS A 3 15.29 6.96 -28.89
C LYS A 3 13.94 6.92 -29.60
N SER A 4 13.17 5.85 -29.45
CA SER A 4 11.88 5.70 -30.17
C SER A 4 10.82 6.73 -29.72
N LEU A 5 10.93 7.26 -28.50
CA LEU A 5 10.06 8.29 -27.96
C LEU A 5 10.90 9.37 -27.27
N VAL A 6 10.62 10.63 -27.60
CA VAL A 6 11.26 11.80 -27.00
C VAL A 6 10.19 12.60 -26.25
N PRO A 7 10.39 12.91 -24.96
CA PRO A 7 9.45 13.72 -24.20
C PRO A 7 9.41 15.16 -24.74
N ASP A 8 8.22 15.72 -24.81
CA ASP A 8 7.98 17.13 -25.16
C ASP A 8 8.52 18.04 -24.05
N PRO A 9 9.40 19.01 -24.35
CA PRO A 9 10.10 19.79 -23.32
C PRO A 9 9.17 20.69 -22.50
N GLU A 10 8.04 21.13 -23.06
CA GLU A 10 7.09 22.01 -22.36
C GLU A 10 6.08 21.21 -21.56
N ARG A 11 5.58 20.10 -22.12
CA ARG A 11 4.48 19.32 -21.52
C ARG A 11 4.97 18.30 -20.51
N ALA A 12 6.14 17.70 -20.74
CA ALA A 12 6.73 16.69 -19.87
C ALA A 12 6.87 17.14 -18.39
N PRO A 13 7.42 18.33 -18.06
CA PRO A 13 7.53 18.75 -16.66
C PRO A 13 6.17 18.97 -16.00
N LEU A 14 5.17 19.46 -16.74
CA LEU A 14 3.81 19.65 -16.23
C LEU A 14 3.13 18.32 -15.90
N VAL A 15 3.31 17.32 -16.76
CA VAL A 15 2.82 15.96 -16.52
C VAL A 15 3.48 15.37 -15.29
N ARG A 16 4.82 15.46 -15.18
CA ARG A 16 5.56 14.98 -14.00
C ARG A 16 5.06 15.62 -12.71
N ARG A 17 4.86 16.93 -12.71
CA ARG A 17 4.30 17.66 -11.56
C ARG A 17 2.90 17.16 -11.18
N ALA A 18 2.02 16.90 -12.15
CA ALA A 18 0.69 16.36 -11.87
C ALA A 18 0.76 14.98 -11.19
N PHE A 19 1.71 14.15 -11.60
CA PHE A 19 1.99 12.85 -11.01
C PHE A 19 2.53 12.97 -9.57
N ASP A 20 3.46 13.90 -9.32
CA ASP A 20 4.01 14.19 -7.99
C ASP A 20 2.91 14.66 -7.01
N GLU A 21 2.09 15.64 -7.41
CA GLU A 21 1.00 16.17 -6.59
C GLU A 21 -0.06 15.10 -6.30
N TYR A 22 -0.44 14.32 -7.32
CA TYR A 22 -1.46 13.28 -7.14
C TYR A 22 -0.97 12.11 -6.28
N ALA A 23 0.33 11.79 -6.33
CA ALA A 23 0.92 10.75 -5.49
C ALA A 23 0.79 11.05 -3.99
N THR A 24 0.59 12.31 -3.59
CA THR A 24 0.35 12.68 -2.19
C THR A 24 -0.99 12.14 -1.65
N GLY A 25 -1.94 11.80 -2.52
CA GLY A 25 -3.28 11.34 -2.13
C GLY A 25 -4.16 12.41 -1.48
N ARG A 26 -3.76 13.69 -1.55
CA ARG A 26 -4.51 14.84 -1.02
C ARG A 26 -5.51 15.41 -2.01
N PHE A 27 -5.20 15.29 -3.30
CA PHE A 27 -5.98 15.88 -4.38
C PHE A 27 -6.85 14.85 -5.07
N THR A 28 -8.06 15.26 -5.40
CA THR A 28 -8.97 14.56 -6.29
C THR A 28 -8.56 14.75 -7.74
N LYS A 29 -9.13 13.94 -8.64
CA LYS A 29 -8.86 14.06 -10.09
C LYS A 29 -9.30 15.41 -10.65
N GLN A 30 -10.35 16.01 -10.10
CA GLN A 30 -10.87 17.32 -10.52
C GLN A 30 -9.93 18.44 -10.08
N GLU A 31 -9.44 18.40 -8.84
CA GLU A 31 -8.47 19.40 -8.35
C GLU A 31 -7.14 19.32 -9.12
N ILE A 32 -6.68 18.12 -9.48
CA ILE A 32 -5.51 17.99 -10.37
C ILE A 32 -5.80 18.53 -11.77
N LEU A 33 -7.00 18.34 -12.30
CA LEU A 33 -7.38 18.89 -13.60
C LEU A 33 -7.34 20.43 -13.59
N GLU A 34 -7.89 21.05 -12.54
CA GLU A 34 -7.88 22.50 -12.36
C GLU A 34 -6.45 23.02 -12.24
N GLN A 35 -5.64 22.41 -11.38
CA GLN A 35 -4.23 22.78 -11.21
C GLN A 35 -3.42 22.61 -12.50
N ALA A 36 -3.59 21.50 -13.20
CA ALA A 36 -2.92 21.26 -14.47
C ALA A 36 -3.34 22.27 -15.54
N THR A 37 -4.62 22.67 -15.55
CA THR A 37 -5.12 23.73 -16.45
C THR A 37 -4.48 25.09 -16.13
N THR A 38 -4.33 25.40 -14.84
CA THR A 38 -3.64 26.61 -14.35
C THR A 38 -2.16 26.63 -14.74
N TRP A 39 -1.47 25.49 -14.68
CA TRP A 39 -0.08 25.39 -15.15
C TRP A 39 0.05 25.42 -16.68
N GLY A 40 -1.06 25.47 -17.42
CA GLY A 40 -1.05 25.53 -18.88
C GLY A 40 -0.98 24.16 -19.56
N LEU A 41 -1.26 23.05 -18.87
CA LEU A 41 -1.26 21.73 -19.49
C LEU A 41 -2.43 21.61 -20.47
N ARG A 42 -2.10 21.59 -21.77
CA ARG A 42 -3.07 21.43 -22.87
C ARG A 42 -2.91 20.09 -23.56
N ASN A 43 -3.98 19.69 -24.25
CA ASN A 43 -3.94 18.56 -25.17
C ASN A 43 -3.12 18.93 -26.43
N ARG A 44 -2.80 17.95 -27.28
CA ARG A 44 -2.06 18.18 -28.54
C ARG A 44 -2.73 19.19 -29.48
N ARG A 45 -4.05 19.36 -29.35
CA ARG A 45 -4.86 20.34 -30.11
C ARG A 45 -5.00 21.71 -29.40
N GLY A 46 -4.24 21.98 -28.34
CA GLY A 46 -4.30 23.24 -27.57
C GLY A 46 -5.51 23.40 -26.65
N ARG A 47 -6.43 22.43 -26.61
CA ARG A 47 -7.63 22.48 -25.74
C ARG A 47 -7.30 22.09 -24.29
N SER A 48 -8.11 22.55 -23.35
CA SER A 48 -8.09 22.09 -21.96
C SER A 48 -8.32 20.57 -21.89
N LEU A 49 -7.77 19.93 -20.86
CA LEU A 49 -8.01 18.52 -20.60
C LEU A 49 -9.41 18.31 -20.02
N SER A 50 -9.98 17.13 -20.24
CA SER A 50 -11.19 16.69 -19.54
C SER A 50 -10.80 15.85 -18.32
N SER A 51 -11.73 15.68 -17.38
CA SER A 51 -11.54 14.79 -16.24
C SER A 51 -11.21 13.35 -16.67
N GLN A 52 -11.85 12.87 -17.74
CA GLN A 52 -11.54 11.57 -18.34
C GLN A 52 -10.11 11.52 -18.88
N ALA A 53 -9.66 12.58 -19.56
CA ALA A 53 -8.30 12.65 -20.10
C ALA A 53 -7.23 12.61 -19.01
N ILE A 54 -7.43 13.33 -17.90
CA ILE A 54 -6.55 13.23 -16.72
C ILE A 54 -6.56 11.82 -16.14
N GLY A 55 -7.73 11.19 -16.02
CA GLY A 55 -7.83 9.80 -15.56
C GLY A 55 -7.11 8.81 -16.47
N MET A 56 -7.13 9.02 -17.79
CA MET A 56 -6.36 8.18 -18.74
C MET A 56 -4.86 8.45 -18.65
N LEU A 57 -4.47 9.72 -18.52
CA LEU A 57 -3.08 10.15 -18.37
C LEU A 57 -2.44 9.51 -17.14
N LEU A 58 -3.10 9.55 -15.98
CA LEU A 58 -2.57 8.99 -14.73
C LEU A 58 -2.46 7.45 -14.75
N ARG A 59 -3.18 6.76 -15.64
CA ARG A 59 -3.11 5.29 -15.80
C ARG A 59 -2.12 4.84 -16.85
N ASN A 60 -1.58 5.75 -17.65
CA ASN A 60 -0.74 5.40 -18.78
C ASN A 60 0.67 4.98 -18.30
N GLN A 61 0.96 3.69 -18.44
CA GLN A 61 2.21 3.05 -18.05
C GLN A 61 3.43 3.54 -18.88
N LEU A 62 3.18 4.11 -20.07
CA LEU A 62 4.25 4.66 -20.92
C LEU A 62 5.04 5.77 -20.20
N TYR A 63 4.42 6.53 -19.29
CA TYR A 63 5.14 7.56 -18.53
C TYR A 63 6.19 6.95 -17.58
N ALA A 64 5.99 5.71 -17.13
CA ALA A 64 6.96 4.94 -16.35
C ALA A 64 7.95 4.13 -17.22
N GLY A 65 7.88 4.26 -18.55
CA GLY A 65 8.72 3.49 -19.48
C GLY A 65 8.27 2.05 -19.68
N ILE A 66 7.05 1.69 -19.24
CA ILE A 66 6.50 0.35 -19.38
C ILE A 66 5.59 0.32 -20.60
N VAL A 67 5.84 -0.64 -21.49
CA VAL A 67 5.11 -0.87 -22.73
C VAL A 67 4.29 -2.15 -22.61
N ASP A 68 3.00 -2.01 -22.87
CA ASP A 68 2.05 -3.11 -22.93
C ASP A 68 1.35 -3.06 -24.30
N VAL A 69 1.67 -4.03 -25.15
CA VAL A 69 1.06 -4.20 -26.48
C VAL A 69 0.58 -5.66 -26.57
N PRO A 70 -0.66 -5.93 -26.14
CA PRO A 70 -1.18 -7.30 -26.06
C PRO A 70 -1.22 -7.98 -27.43
N GLU A 71 -1.39 -7.23 -28.52
CA GLU A 71 -1.42 -7.73 -29.89
C GLU A 71 -0.12 -8.44 -30.30
N TYR A 72 1.01 -8.01 -29.74
CA TYR A 72 2.32 -8.61 -30.00
C TYR A 72 2.81 -9.50 -28.84
N GLY A 73 1.94 -9.79 -27.87
CA GLY A 73 2.29 -10.58 -26.67
C GLY A 73 3.30 -9.88 -25.74
N VAL A 74 3.51 -8.58 -25.91
CA VAL A 74 4.43 -7.80 -25.08
C VAL A 74 3.65 -7.25 -23.90
N ARG A 75 3.86 -7.82 -22.71
CA ARG A 75 3.25 -7.32 -21.47
C ARG A 75 4.33 -6.85 -20.51
N GLY A 76 4.20 -5.61 -20.02
CA GLY A 76 5.03 -5.09 -18.94
C GLY A 76 6.53 -5.01 -19.26
N ARG A 77 6.92 -4.87 -20.54
CA ARG A 77 8.34 -4.73 -20.90
C ARG A 77 8.78 -3.29 -20.77
N ARG A 78 10.03 -3.08 -20.39
CA ARG A 78 10.66 -1.75 -20.45
C ARG A 78 10.90 -1.36 -21.89
N GLY A 79 10.43 -0.18 -22.27
CA GLY A 79 10.67 0.38 -23.61
C GLY A 79 12.07 0.97 -23.74
N ASP A 80 12.50 1.17 -24.99
CA ASP A 80 13.83 1.72 -25.32
C ASP A 80 13.94 3.25 -25.17
N PHE A 81 13.07 3.86 -24.36
CA PHE A 81 12.99 5.30 -24.15
C PHE A 81 13.10 5.65 -22.67
N GLY A 82 13.59 6.85 -22.40
CA GLY A 82 13.75 7.34 -21.04
C GLY A 82 12.38 7.54 -20.36
N PRO A 83 12.12 6.92 -19.20
CA PRO A 83 10.87 7.11 -18.48
C PRO A 83 10.76 8.56 -17.99
N LEU A 84 9.55 9.13 -18.05
CA LEU A 84 9.28 10.49 -17.57
C LEU A 84 9.19 10.55 -16.04
N ILE A 85 8.63 9.49 -15.45
CA ILE A 85 8.46 9.33 -14.00
C ILE A 85 9.07 8.00 -13.55
N PRO A 86 9.55 7.89 -12.31
CA PRO A 86 10.01 6.62 -11.78
C PRO A 86 8.84 5.66 -11.58
N GLU A 87 9.11 4.37 -11.74
CA GLU A 87 8.16 3.27 -11.61
C GLU A 87 7.45 3.26 -10.24
N ASP A 88 8.20 3.52 -9.16
CA ASP A 88 7.66 3.61 -7.80
C ASP A 88 6.58 4.69 -7.66
N LEU A 89 6.78 5.85 -8.31
CA LEU A 89 5.82 6.94 -8.27
C LEU A 89 4.55 6.56 -9.01
N PHE A 90 4.68 5.92 -10.16
CA PHE A 90 3.54 5.44 -10.94
C PHE A 90 2.68 4.47 -10.12
N TYR A 91 3.30 3.53 -9.41
CA TYR A 91 2.56 2.58 -8.58
C TYR A 91 1.92 3.21 -7.34
N ARG A 92 2.53 4.22 -6.73
CA ARG A 92 1.87 5.03 -5.69
C ARG A 92 0.60 5.69 -6.23
N VAL A 93 0.66 6.28 -7.42
CA VAL A 93 -0.51 6.87 -8.09
C VAL A 93 -1.58 5.82 -8.39
N GLN A 94 -1.21 4.62 -8.85
CA GLN A 94 -2.18 3.54 -9.05
C GLN A 94 -2.85 3.10 -7.73
N ALA A 95 -2.10 3.04 -6.63
CA ALA A 95 -2.67 2.73 -5.32
C ALA A 95 -3.69 3.79 -4.86
N VAL A 96 -3.42 5.07 -5.13
CA VAL A 96 -4.37 6.17 -4.89
C VAL A 96 -5.60 6.04 -5.78
N LEU A 97 -5.42 5.76 -7.08
CA LEU A 97 -6.53 5.59 -8.03
C LEU A 97 -7.46 4.44 -7.67
N SER A 98 -6.90 3.33 -7.19
CA SER A 98 -7.64 2.14 -6.77
C SER A 98 -8.26 2.28 -5.37
N GLY A 99 -7.96 3.37 -4.65
CA GLY A 99 -8.46 3.60 -3.29
C GLY A 99 -7.79 2.72 -2.23
N HIS A 100 -6.65 2.10 -2.56
CA HIS A 100 -5.85 1.30 -1.62
C HIS A 100 -4.85 2.14 -0.82
N ALA A 101 -4.58 3.38 -1.25
CA ALA A 101 -3.80 4.33 -0.46
C ALA A 101 -4.64 4.93 0.67
N PRO A 102 -4.03 5.19 1.86
CA PRO A 102 -4.70 5.93 2.92
C PRO A 102 -5.02 7.34 2.40
N SER A 103 -6.30 7.60 2.12
CA SER A 103 -6.78 8.94 1.79
C SER A 103 -6.48 9.85 2.97
N ILE A 104 -5.55 10.79 2.80
CA ILE A 104 -5.24 11.80 3.82
C ILE A 104 -6.45 12.72 4.01
N ALA A 105 -7.23 12.95 2.95
CA ALA A 105 -8.48 13.67 3.03
C ALA A 105 -9.51 12.86 3.84
N PRO A 106 -10.03 13.40 4.96
CA PRO A 106 -11.09 12.76 5.71
C PRO A 106 -12.34 12.67 4.85
N ARG A 107 -12.89 11.47 4.66
CA ARG A 107 -14.21 11.33 4.05
C ARG A 107 -15.21 12.00 4.98
N LEU A 108 -15.90 13.03 4.49
CA LEU A 108 -16.98 13.68 5.23
C LEU A 108 -18.09 12.65 5.47
N ARG A 109 -18.15 12.11 6.69
CA ARG A 109 -19.15 11.08 7.06
C ARG A 109 -20.54 11.66 7.24
N SER A 110 -20.61 12.93 7.63
CA SER A 110 -21.83 13.70 7.85
C SER A 110 -21.90 14.83 6.81
N HIS A 111 -22.64 14.60 5.73
CA HIS A 111 -22.94 15.65 4.76
C HIS A 111 -24.21 16.39 5.21
N PRO A 112 -24.25 17.74 5.22
CA PRO A 112 -25.42 18.50 5.68
C PRO A 112 -26.70 18.15 4.90
N ASP A 113 -26.59 17.91 3.59
CA ASP A 113 -27.73 17.51 2.75
C ASP A 113 -28.24 16.07 3.04
N PHE A 114 -27.47 15.25 3.76
CA PHE A 114 -27.81 13.86 4.06
C PHE A 114 -27.61 13.54 5.56
N PRO A 115 -28.36 14.19 6.46
CA PRO A 115 -28.15 14.07 7.91
C PRO A 115 -28.38 12.65 8.42
N LEU A 116 -29.21 11.86 7.73
CA LEU A 116 -29.54 10.47 8.07
C LEU A 116 -28.63 9.42 7.42
N ARG A 117 -27.65 9.83 6.60
CA ARG A 117 -26.68 8.93 5.97
C ARG A 117 -25.84 8.28 7.08
N ASN A 118 -26.01 6.97 7.26
CA ASN A 118 -25.47 6.10 8.33
C ASN A 118 -26.36 5.88 9.57
N PHE A 119 -27.44 6.64 9.75
CA PHE A 119 -28.36 6.46 10.89
C PHE A 119 -29.57 5.60 10.55
N VAL A 120 -30.12 5.74 9.35
CA VAL A 120 -31.29 4.96 8.93
C VAL A 120 -30.86 3.59 8.40
N ARG A 121 -31.34 2.53 9.05
CA ARG A 121 -31.23 1.14 8.58
C ARG A 121 -32.64 0.61 8.34
N CYS A 122 -32.89 0.04 7.17
CA CYS A 122 -34.19 -0.56 6.87
C CYS A 122 -34.31 -1.91 7.60
N GLU A 123 -35.34 -2.07 8.42
CA GLU A 123 -35.60 -3.31 9.14
C GLU A 123 -36.05 -4.45 8.20
N SER A 124 -36.79 -4.14 7.13
CA SER A 124 -37.30 -5.15 6.18
C SER A 124 -36.21 -5.78 5.30
N LEU A 125 -35.03 -5.15 5.19
CA LEU A 125 -33.90 -5.68 4.42
C LEU A 125 -32.95 -6.58 5.24
N ARG A 126 -33.25 -6.84 6.52
CA ARG A 126 -32.51 -7.82 7.33
C ARG A 126 -32.57 -9.24 6.75
N ALA A 127 -33.59 -9.58 5.96
CA ALA A 127 -33.78 -10.92 5.41
C ALA A 127 -32.91 -11.26 4.18
N TRP A 128 -32.33 -10.27 3.47
CA TRP A 128 -31.48 -10.52 2.29
C TRP A 128 -29.98 -10.52 2.60
N THR A 129 -29.62 -10.35 3.87
CA THR A 129 -28.27 -10.69 4.34
C THR A 129 -28.32 -11.95 5.18
N HIS A 130 -28.70 -13.08 4.56
CA HIS A 130 -28.05 -14.34 4.90
C HIS A 130 -26.57 -14.23 4.46
N ARG A 131 -25.85 -13.42 5.23
CA ARG A 131 -24.43 -13.56 5.49
C ARG A 131 -24.32 -14.89 6.21
N GLN A 132 -24.29 -15.96 5.43
CA GLN A 132 -23.72 -17.21 5.89
C GLN A 132 -22.32 -16.85 6.38
N LEU A 133 -22.18 -16.81 7.70
CA LEU A 133 -20.91 -16.78 8.39
C LEU A 133 -20.18 -18.05 7.97
N VAL A 134 -19.44 -17.97 6.86
CA VAL A 134 -18.31 -18.84 6.65
C VAL A 134 -17.33 -18.44 7.75
N GLN A 135 -17.35 -19.20 8.84
CA GLN A 135 -16.21 -19.30 9.74
C GLN A 135 -15.05 -19.82 8.90
N GLY A 136 -14.32 -18.92 8.24
CA GLY A 136 -13.05 -19.25 7.61
C GLY A 136 -12.04 -19.56 8.73
N PRO A 137 -11.19 -20.59 8.57
CA PRO A 137 -10.17 -20.90 9.56
C PRO A 137 -9.25 -19.70 9.71
N GLN A 138 -8.75 -19.47 10.93
CA GLN A 138 -7.85 -18.36 11.25
C GLN A 138 -6.78 -18.19 10.17
N ARG A 139 -6.92 -17.14 9.35
CA ARG A 139 -5.88 -16.74 8.41
C ARG A 139 -4.78 -16.07 9.22
N VAL A 140 -3.82 -16.89 9.63
CA VAL A 140 -2.44 -16.49 9.84
C VAL A 140 -2.10 -15.43 8.80
N LEU A 141 -1.60 -14.27 9.23
CA LEU A 141 -1.11 -13.21 8.35
C LEU A 141 0.04 -13.77 7.51
N ARG A 142 -0.30 -14.41 6.38
CA ARG A 142 0.63 -14.76 5.33
C ARG A 142 1.10 -13.44 4.73
N VAL A 143 2.38 -13.18 4.93
CA VAL A 143 3.19 -12.17 4.23
C VAL A 143 2.64 -11.89 2.82
N LEU A 144 2.41 -10.60 2.58
CA LEU A 144 2.16 -9.94 1.30
C LEU A 144 2.51 -10.80 0.08
N SER A 145 1.50 -11.41 -0.53
CA SER A 145 1.64 -11.89 -1.90
C SER A 145 1.59 -10.65 -2.79
N LEU A 146 2.72 -10.31 -3.41
CA LEU A 146 2.83 -9.18 -4.32
C LEU A 146 1.87 -9.36 -5.53
N PRO A 147 1.35 -8.26 -6.11
CA PRO A 147 0.41 -8.32 -7.22
C PRO A 147 1.02 -9.01 -8.46
N PRO A 148 0.18 -9.72 -9.25
CA PRO A 148 0.61 -10.65 -10.31
C PRO A 148 1.29 -10.03 -11.54
N TRP A 149 1.54 -8.73 -11.55
CA TRP A 149 2.21 -8.01 -12.64
C TRP A 149 3.54 -7.35 -12.21
N LEU A 150 4.01 -7.57 -10.97
CA LEU A 150 5.29 -7.04 -10.53
C LEU A 150 6.46 -7.79 -11.19
N PRO A 151 7.40 -7.10 -11.87
CA PRO A 151 8.58 -7.73 -12.45
C PRO A 151 9.46 -8.38 -11.38
N SER A 152 9.84 -9.64 -11.61
CA SER A 152 10.57 -10.51 -10.67
C SER A 152 12.08 -10.23 -10.62
N GLY A 153 12.49 -8.97 -10.47
CA GLY A 153 13.90 -8.62 -10.55
C GLY A 153 14.24 -7.38 -9.76
N GLN A 154 14.28 -7.51 -8.44
CA GLN A 154 15.16 -6.80 -7.49
C GLN A 154 14.86 -7.34 -6.08
N ARG A 155 15.35 -8.53 -5.78
CA ARG A 155 15.43 -9.04 -4.41
C ARG A 155 16.67 -9.92 -4.23
N ASP A 156 17.81 -9.38 -4.65
CA ASP A 156 19.12 -9.86 -4.23
C ASP A 156 20.08 -8.68 -4.35
N GLU A 157 20.49 -8.13 -3.20
CA GLU A 157 21.81 -7.52 -2.95
C GLU A 157 21.78 -6.81 -1.58
N GLY A 158 21.84 -7.61 -0.53
CA GLY A 158 22.12 -7.18 0.85
C GLY A 158 23.34 -7.94 1.38
N LYS A 159 24.49 -7.73 0.75
CA LYS A 159 25.78 -8.32 1.12
C LYS A 159 26.30 -7.71 2.43
N ALA A 160 25.85 -8.23 3.57
CA ALA A 160 26.48 -7.95 4.85
C ALA A 160 27.64 -8.92 5.08
N ARG A 161 28.86 -8.45 4.79
CA ARG A 161 30.09 -9.04 5.30
C ARG A 161 30.23 -8.64 6.76
N GLY A 162 30.33 -9.61 7.66
CA GLY A 162 30.59 -9.37 9.08
C GLY A 162 31.20 -10.61 9.72
N ALA A 163 32.52 -10.64 9.77
CA ALA A 163 33.32 -11.70 10.38
C ALA A 163 33.03 -11.83 11.87
N VAL A 164 32.90 -13.05 12.38
CA VAL A 164 33.01 -13.33 13.81
C VAL A 164 34.17 -14.29 14.02
N HIS A 165 35.23 -13.74 14.62
CA HIS A 165 36.41 -14.44 15.06
C HIS A 165 36.07 -15.52 16.11
N ARG A 166 36.72 -16.68 15.95
CA ARG A 166 36.90 -17.67 17.01
C ARG A 166 37.67 -17.04 18.16
N ARG A 167 37.23 -17.28 19.41
CA ARG A 167 38.15 -17.41 20.55
C ARG A 167 37.74 -18.58 21.44
N THR A 168 38.77 -19.26 21.87
CA THR A 168 38.84 -20.52 22.59
C THR A 168 38.51 -20.39 24.09
N ARG A 169 38.23 -21.56 24.68
CA ARG A 169 37.90 -21.87 26.09
C ARG A 169 38.80 -21.19 27.12
N THR A 170 38.26 -21.01 28.33
CA THR A 170 38.92 -21.48 29.56
C THR A 170 37.90 -21.75 30.68
N THR A 171 38.04 -22.89 31.35
CA THR A 171 37.41 -23.24 32.63
C THR A 171 38.29 -22.71 33.76
N PRO A 172 37.75 -22.45 34.96
CA PRO A 172 38.22 -23.28 36.06
C PRO A 172 37.11 -23.74 37.02
N ALA A 173 37.42 -24.85 37.67
CA ALA A 173 36.64 -25.48 38.71
C ALA A 173 36.97 -24.90 40.10
N ASN A 174 35.99 -25.07 41.00
CA ASN A 174 36.12 -25.43 42.42
C ASN A 174 36.09 -24.32 43.49
N ALA A 175 35.24 -24.60 44.50
CA ALA A 175 35.31 -24.28 45.95
C ALA A 175 33.91 -23.90 46.46
N ARG A 176 33.14 -24.83 47.06
CA ARG A 176 33.11 -25.27 48.47
C ARG A 176 32.31 -24.36 49.43
N LEU A 177 31.15 -24.89 49.81
CA LEU A 177 30.61 -25.16 51.18
C LEU A 177 30.05 -24.04 52.09
N HIS A 178 29.06 -24.51 52.86
CA HIS A 178 28.33 -24.00 54.04
C HIS A 178 27.06 -23.17 53.77
N ALA A 179 25.94 -23.30 54.50
CA ALA A 179 25.24 -24.35 55.26
C ALA A 179 24.04 -23.65 55.98
N VAL A 180 22.94 -24.39 56.27
CA VAL A 180 22.04 -24.22 57.46
C VAL A 180 21.11 -22.96 57.46
N THR A 181 19.80 -22.95 57.76
CA THR A 181 18.79 -23.87 58.35
C THR A 181 17.36 -23.30 58.24
N GLN A 182 16.34 -24.19 58.26
CA GLN A 182 14.98 -24.10 58.86
C GLN A 182 13.98 -23.03 58.32
N GLY A 183 12.68 -23.28 58.11
CA GLY A 183 11.80 -24.46 58.25
C GLY A 183 10.31 -24.07 58.03
N ILE A 184 9.48 -25.04 57.58
CA ILE A 184 8.08 -25.38 57.97
C ILE A 184 6.99 -24.24 57.94
N ARG A 185 5.78 -24.31 57.32
CA ARG A 185 4.57 -25.21 57.34
C ARG A 185 3.59 -24.67 56.24
N ALA A 186 2.94 -25.46 55.38
CA ALA A 186 1.68 -26.23 55.50
C ALA A 186 0.35 -25.42 55.61
N GLY A 187 -0.62 -25.77 54.76
CA GLY A 187 -2.06 -25.39 54.75
C GLY A 187 -2.55 -25.03 53.33
N ASP A 188 -3.17 -25.92 52.52
CA ASP A 188 -4.55 -26.46 52.58
C ASP A 188 -5.63 -25.36 52.54
N LEU A 189 -6.77 -25.39 51.82
CA LEU A 189 -7.49 -26.28 50.90
C LEU A 189 -8.61 -25.41 50.25
N GLU A 190 -9.02 -25.79 49.04
CA GLU A 190 -10.39 -25.82 48.46
C GLU A 190 -11.43 -24.66 48.50
N GLY A 191 -12.31 -24.70 47.47
CA GLY A 191 -13.70 -24.21 47.51
C GLY A 191 -14.01 -23.06 46.55
N THR A 192 -14.58 -23.33 45.34
CA THR A 192 -16.00 -23.11 44.95
C THR A 192 -16.43 -21.63 45.04
N GLU A 193 -17.01 -20.95 44.04
CA GLU A 193 -18.32 -21.14 43.39
C GLU A 193 -18.37 -20.17 42.17
N SER A 194 -18.63 -20.63 40.94
CA SER A 194 -19.91 -20.50 40.24
C SER A 194 -20.91 -19.47 40.80
N SER A 195 -21.13 -18.35 40.10
CA SER A 195 -22.47 -17.74 40.05
C SER A 195 -22.70 -16.93 38.78
N CYS A 196 -23.79 -17.31 38.13
CA CYS A 196 -24.44 -16.69 36.99
C CYS A 196 -25.51 -15.71 37.51
N ALA A 197 -25.93 -14.78 36.64
CA ALA A 197 -27.12 -13.93 36.68
C ALA A 197 -26.93 -12.46 37.10
N ARG A 198 -26.97 -11.57 36.10
CA ARG A 198 -28.16 -10.75 35.88
C ARG A 198 -28.26 -10.26 34.43
#